data_AF-A0A699RJ29-F1
#
_entry.id   AF-A0A699RJ29-F1
#
_cell.length_a   1.000
_cell.length_b   1.000
_cell.length_c   1.000
_cell.angle_alpha   90.00
_cell.angle_beta   90.00
_cell.angle_gamma   90.00
#
_symmetry.space_group_name_H-M   'P 1'
#
loop_
_entity.id
_entity.type
_entity.pdbx_description
1 polymer ?
#
loop_
_entity_poly.entity_id
_entity_poly.type
_entity_poly.pdbx_seq_one_letter_code
_entity_poly.pdbx_strand_id
1 'polypeptide(L)'
;YSFVHFEARSWSIPSENPYEEAAQQLFEQARHSLEYVPRDHVPVFVHEFEHPEDLVPAEDEAPGSLLPPGFLSHQLVNLRVSYQVDVCTRESSEFCTRYHDAQKDRVAVRAKIEVLKSERLAYEQEGIQTREALARSEACCRALEARVAVLETRARRLEWQR
;
A
#
# COMPACT_ATOMS: atom_id res chain seq x y z
N TYR A 1 -5.22 25.89 35.76
CA TYR A 1 -5.69 24.67 35.07
C TYR A 1 -7.08 24.94 34.52
N SER A 2 -7.16 25.37 33.26
CA SER A 2 -8.43 25.57 32.55
C SER A 2 -8.72 24.32 31.72
N PHE A 3 -9.81 23.63 32.06
CA PHE A 3 -10.31 22.46 31.35
C PHE A 3 -11.05 22.92 30.09
N VAL A 4 -10.48 22.69 28.91
CA VAL A 4 -11.15 23.00 27.65
C VAL A 4 -12.08 21.83 27.34
N HIS A 5 -13.38 22.08 27.43
CA HIS A 5 -14.42 21.14 27.07
C HIS A 5 -14.38 20.94 25.55
N PHE A 6 -13.87 19.79 25.08
CA PHE A 6 -13.93 19.44 23.67
C PHE A 6 -15.32 18.86 23.40
N GLU A 7 -16.22 19.71 22.91
CA GLU A 7 -17.50 19.27 22.38
C GLU A 7 -17.21 18.40 21.15
N ALA A 8 -17.34 17.08 21.33
CA ALA A 8 -17.11 16.10 20.29
C ALA A 8 -18.19 16.27 19.22
N ARG A 9 -17.92 17.13 18.23
CA ARG A 9 -18.70 17.24 17.01
C ARG A 9 -18.56 15.89 16.28
N SER A 10 -19.55 15.03 16.48
CA SER A 10 -19.66 13.75 15.79
C SER A 10 -19.81 14.00 14.30
N TRP A 11 -18.72 13.85 13.55
CA TRP A 11 -18.80 13.76 12.10
C TRP A 11 -19.31 12.36 11.76
N SER A 12 -20.57 12.26 11.34
CA SER A 12 -21.14 11.04 10.78
C SER A 12 -20.41 10.74 9.46
N ILE A 13 -19.51 9.77 9.47
CA ILE A 13 -18.92 9.24 8.23
C ILE A 13 -20.05 8.53 7.48
N PRO A 14 -20.37 8.92 6.24
CA PRO A 14 -21.34 8.20 5.43
C PRO A 14 -20.92 6.72 5.33
N SER A 15 -21.84 5.80 5.63
CA SER A 15 -21.58 4.35 5.53
C SER A 15 -21.33 3.92 4.08
N GLU A 16 -21.80 4.72 3.14
CA GLU A 16 -21.66 4.53 1.71
C GLU A 16 -20.35 5.18 1.26
N ASN A 17 -19.45 4.37 0.73
CA ASN A 17 -18.14 4.84 0.31
C ASN A 17 -18.32 5.74 -0.93
N PRO A 18 -17.95 7.03 -0.88
CA PRO A 18 -18.14 7.96 -2.00
C PRO A 18 -17.35 7.57 -3.27
N TYR A 19 -16.44 6.59 -3.16
CA TYR A 19 -15.69 6.03 -4.28
C TYR A 19 -16.32 4.75 -4.88
N GLU A 20 -17.36 4.19 -4.25
CA GLU A 20 -17.98 2.94 -4.69
C GLU A 20 -18.81 3.12 -5.96
N GLU A 21 -19.57 4.21 -6.05
CA GLU A 21 -20.35 4.53 -7.26
C GLU A 21 -19.43 4.89 -8.44
N ALA A 22 -18.32 5.60 -8.18
CA ALA A 22 -17.29 5.88 -9.18
C ALA A 22 -16.59 4.59 -9.67
N ALA A 23 -16.35 3.64 -8.78
CA ALA A 23 -15.78 2.35 -9.14
C ALA A 23 -16.74 1.49 -9.96
N GLN A 24 -18.05 1.54 -9.66
CA GLN A 24 -19.09 0.85 -10.43
C GLN A 24 -19.25 1.48 -11.83
N GLN A 25 -19.20 2.81 -11.93
CA GLN A 25 -19.22 3.50 -13.23
C GLN A 25 -18.01 3.16 -14.10
N LEU A 26 -16.81 3.11 -13.51
CA LEU A 26 -15.61 2.65 -14.23
C LEU A 26 -15.73 1.20 -14.69
N PHE A 27 -16.40 0.35 -13.90
CA PHE A 27 -16.63 -1.05 -14.27
C PHE A 27 -17.63 -1.19 -15.43
N GLU A 28 -18.74 -0.45 -15.42
CA GLU A 28 -19.68 -0.46 -16.55
C GLU A 28 -19.09 0.18 -17.80
N GLN A 29 -18.31 1.25 -17.65
CA GLN A 29 -17.57 1.84 -18.76
C GLN A 29 -16.54 0.86 -19.35
N ALA A 30 -15.90 0.04 -18.51
CA ALA A 30 -15.02 -1.03 -18.96
C ALA A 30 -15.79 -2.15 -19.68
N ARG A 31 -17.01 -2.51 -19.22
CA ARG A 31 -17.86 -3.52 -19.87
C ARG A 31 -18.35 -3.07 -21.25
N HIS A 32 -18.68 -1.79 -21.42
CA HIS A 32 -19.03 -1.22 -22.72
C HIS A 32 -17.84 -1.06 -23.68
N SER A 33 -16.60 -1.11 -23.19
CA SER A 33 -15.39 -1.13 -24.02
C SER A 33 -14.94 -2.54 -24.46
N LEU A 34 -15.60 -3.60 -23.96
CA LEU A 34 -15.23 -5.00 -24.19
C LEU A 34 -16.02 -5.68 -25.33
N GLU A 35 -16.58 -4.90 -26.26
CA GLU A 35 -17.20 -5.41 -27.48
C GLU A 35 -16.58 -4.78 -28.73
N TYR A 36 -15.27 -4.98 -28.90
CA TYR A 36 -14.66 -5.16 -30.23
C TYR A 36 -13.28 -5.79 -30.06
N VAL A 37 -13.24 -7.11 -30.19
CA VAL A 37 -12.01 -7.84 -30.53
C VAL A 37 -12.08 -8.14 -32.02
N PRO A 38 -11.15 -7.57 -32.81
CA PRO A 38 -10.44 -8.37 -33.79
C PRO A 38 -9.02 -8.59 -33.30
N ARG A 39 -8.69 -9.87 -33.20
CA ARG A 39 -7.42 -10.41 -32.72
C ARG A 39 -6.24 -10.21 -33.68
N ASP A 40 -6.37 -9.34 -34.68
CA ASP A 40 -5.39 -9.22 -35.78
C ASP A 40 -4.82 -7.80 -35.94
N HIS A 41 -4.89 -6.96 -34.91
CA HIS A 41 -4.31 -5.61 -34.94
C HIS A 41 -3.33 -5.45 -33.79
N VAL A 42 -2.05 -5.61 -34.10
CA VAL A 42 -0.95 -5.16 -33.24
C VAL A 42 -1.18 -3.67 -32.96
N PRO A 43 -1.18 -3.20 -31.70
CA PRO A 43 -1.27 -1.77 -31.42
C PRO A 43 0.02 -1.13 -31.95
N VAL A 44 -0.05 -0.56 -33.15
CA VAL A 44 1.01 0.28 -33.70
C VAL A 44 0.92 1.60 -32.93
N PHE A 45 1.76 1.74 -31.91
CA PHE A 45 2.03 3.04 -31.32
C PHE A 45 2.68 3.91 -32.39
N VAL A 46 1.89 4.77 -33.02
CA VAL A 46 2.41 5.84 -33.90
C VAL A 46 3.04 6.89 -32.99
N HIS A 47 4.34 6.77 -32.76
CA HIS A 47 5.12 7.85 -32.20
C HIS A 47 5.46 8.81 -33.33
N GLU A 48 4.78 9.96 -33.39
CA GLU A 48 5.09 11.03 -34.33
C GLU A 48 6.52 11.51 -34.09
N PHE A 49 7.43 11.21 -35.01
CA PHE A 49 8.81 11.68 -34.98
C PHE A 49 8.87 12.95 -35.81
N GLU A 50 9.08 14.10 -35.16
CA GLU A 50 9.38 15.36 -35.83
C GLU A 50 10.79 15.23 -36.45
N HIS A 51 10.86 15.09 -37.78
CA HIS A 51 12.11 14.93 -38.51
C HIS A 51 12.83 16.29 -38.65
N PRO A 52 14.12 16.40 -38.28
CA PRO A 52 14.91 17.59 -38.61
C PRO A 52 15.30 17.54 -40.11
N GLU A 53 14.62 18.37 -40.89
CA GLU A 53 14.76 18.59 -42.34
C GLU A 53 16.04 19.37 -42.71
N ASP A 54 17.24 18.88 -42.36
CA ASP A 54 18.45 19.70 -42.56
C ASP A 54 19.70 18.99 -43.06
N LEU A 55 19.57 17.88 -43.79
CA LEU A 55 20.69 17.30 -44.53
C LEU A 55 20.33 17.06 -45.99
N VAL A 56 20.58 18.09 -46.81
CA VAL A 56 20.56 18.05 -48.26
C VAL A 56 21.56 16.99 -48.76
N PRO A 57 21.12 15.94 -49.50
CA PRO A 57 22.06 15.04 -50.15
C PRO A 57 22.56 15.69 -51.44
N ALA A 58 23.84 15.99 -51.51
CA ALA A 58 24.49 16.37 -52.75
C ALA A 58 24.55 15.15 -53.68
N GLU A 59 23.89 15.25 -54.83
CA GLU A 59 23.91 14.26 -55.91
C GLU A 59 25.33 14.17 -56.48
N ASP A 60 26.17 13.28 -55.94
CA ASP A 60 27.46 12.90 -56.54
C ASP A 60 27.37 11.45 -57.04
N GLU A 61 27.43 11.30 -58.36
CA GLU A 61 27.14 10.10 -59.13
C GLU A 61 28.39 9.22 -59.23
N ALA A 62 28.41 8.07 -58.53
CA ALA A 62 29.45 7.03 -58.65
C ALA A 62 28.82 5.62 -58.82
N PRO A 63 29.46 4.72 -59.59
CA PRO A 63 28.75 3.69 -60.35
C PRO A 63 28.57 2.36 -59.62
N GLY A 64 27.43 1.70 -59.87
CA GLY A 64 27.31 0.25 -59.77
C GLY A 64 27.01 -0.34 -58.39
N SER A 65 26.04 0.22 -57.67
CA SER A 65 25.48 -0.47 -56.50
C SER A 65 24.61 -1.64 -56.98
N LEU A 66 25.09 -2.89 -56.84
CA LEU A 66 24.39 -4.15 -57.18
C LEU A 66 23.15 -4.44 -56.30
N LEU A 67 22.62 -3.45 -55.58
CA LEU A 67 21.48 -3.61 -54.70
C LEU A 67 20.26 -2.86 -55.25
N PRO A 68 19.06 -3.46 -55.22
CA PRO A 68 17.84 -2.80 -55.68
C PRO A 68 17.66 -1.44 -55.00
N PRO A 69 17.22 -0.40 -55.74
CA PRO A 69 16.84 0.87 -55.14
C PRO A 69 15.82 0.62 -54.02
N GLY A 70 16.15 0.99 -52.78
CA GLY A 70 15.28 0.78 -51.60
C GLY A 70 15.66 -0.41 -50.69
N PHE A 71 16.68 -1.20 -51.01
CA PHE A 71 17.11 -2.29 -50.12
C PHE A 71 17.64 -1.76 -48.76
N LEU A 72 18.41 -0.67 -48.79
CA LEU A 72 18.95 -0.02 -47.58
C LEU A 72 17.86 0.70 -46.77
N SER A 73 16.82 1.23 -47.42
CA SER A 73 15.70 1.87 -46.71
C SER A 73 14.84 0.84 -45.98
N HIS A 74 14.54 -0.31 -46.59
CA HIS A 74 13.88 -1.43 -45.93
C HIS A 74 14.68 -1.94 -44.72
N GLN A 75 16.00 -2.04 -44.84
CA GLN A 75 16.86 -2.51 -43.77
C GLN A 75 16.90 -1.52 -42.59
N LEU A 76 16.87 -0.21 -42.86
CA LEU A 76 16.79 0.83 -41.84
C LEU A 76 15.44 0.84 -41.11
N VAL A 77 14.32 0.63 -41.83
CA VAL A 77 12.98 0.50 -41.21
C VAL A 77 12.92 -0.73 -40.32
N ASN A 78 13.42 -1.87 -40.78
CA ASN A 78 13.48 -3.11 -39.98
C ASN A 78 14.34 -2.94 -38.73
N LEU A 79 15.48 -2.24 -38.82
CA LEU A 79 16.33 -1.94 -37.67
C LEU A 79 15.61 -1.06 -36.64
N ARG A 80 14.87 -0.05 -37.12
CA ARG A 80 14.12 0.88 -36.26
C ARG A 80 12.96 0.18 -35.55
N VAL A 81 12.20 -0.64 -36.29
CA VAL A 81 11.11 -1.46 -35.73
C VAL A 81 11.65 -2.47 -34.72
N SER A 82 12.78 -3.13 -35.02
CA SER A 82 13.43 -4.07 -34.10
C SER A 82 13.89 -3.39 -32.81
N TYR A 83 14.55 -2.24 -32.91
CA TYR A 83 14.98 -1.46 -31.75
C TYR A 83 13.78 -1.01 -30.90
N GLN A 84 12.70 -0.55 -31.53
CA GLN A 84 11.52 -0.10 -30.81
C GLN A 84 10.79 -1.25 -30.10
N VAL A 85 10.72 -2.42 -30.73
CA VAL A 85 10.20 -3.66 -30.11
C VAL A 85 11.07 -4.09 -28.93
N ASP A 86 12.40 -4.02 -29.05
CA ASP A 86 13.32 -4.35 -27.96
C ASP A 86 13.15 -3.41 -26.75
N VAL A 87 13.06 -2.09 -27.00
CA VAL A 87 12.83 -1.09 -25.95
C VAL A 87 11.46 -1.29 -25.28
N CYS A 88 10.38 -1.48 -26.05
CA CYS A 88 9.05 -1.76 -25.50
C CYS A 88 9.02 -3.07 -24.68
N THR A 89 9.74 -4.10 -25.13
CA THR A 89 9.83 -5.38 -24.41
C THR A 89 10.61 -5.23 -23.11
N ARG A 90 11.70 -4.45 -23.11
CA ARG A 90 12.48 -4.16 -21.91
C ARG A 90 11.68 -3.37 -20.89
N GLU A 91 11.04 -2.27 -21.31
CA GLU A 91 10.24 -1.43 -20.41
C GLU A 91 9.02 -2.16 -19.83
N SER A 92 8.34 -3.00 -20.61
CA SER A 92 7.23 -3.82 -20.11
C SER A 92 7.70 -4.90 -19.11
N SER A 93 8.88 -5.48 -19.32
CA SER A 93 9.50 -6.44 -18.37
C SER A 93 9.87 -5.76 -17.05
N GLU A 94 10.44 -4.55 -17.11
CA GLU A 94 10.71 -3.73 -15.93
C GLU A 94 9.42 -3.39 -15.16
N PHE A 95 8.33 -3.10 -15.86
CA PHE A 95 7.03 -2.87 -15.24
C PHE A 95 6.49 -4.12 -14.54
N CYS A 96 6.57 -5.29 -15.18
CA CYS A 96 6.11 -6.56 -14.61
C CYS A 96 6.89 -6.94 -13.34
N THR A 97 8.20 -6.76 -13.33
CA THR A 97 9.04 -7.05 -12.15
C THR A 97 8.73 -6.11 -11.00
N ARG A 98 8.67 -4.79 -11.25
CA ARG A 98 8.31 -3.77 -10.24
C ARG A 98 6.92 -4.00 -9.64
N TYR A 99 5.94 -4.35 -10.47
CA TYR A 99 4.60 -4.68 -9.98
C TYR A 99 4.63 -5.90 -9.06
N HIS A 100 5.36 -6.95 -9.43
CA HIS A 100 5.43 -8.16 -8.64
C HIS A 100 6.13 -7.94 -7.30
N ASP A 101 7.17 -7.11 -7.27
CA ASP A 101 7.87 -6.73 -6.04
C ASP A 101 6.99 -5.85 -5.14
N ALA A 102 6.27 -4.88 -5.69
CA ALA A 102 5.29 -4.10 -4.94
C ALA A 102 4.17 -4.97 -4.35
N GLN A 103 3.77 -6.05 -5.05
CA GLN A 103 2.82 -7.02 -4.52
C GLN A 103 3.39 -7.82 -3.35
N LYS A 104 4.66 -8.22 -3.40
CA LYS A 104 5.34 -8.88 -2.27
C LYS A 104 5.42 -7.95 -1.06
N ASP A 105 5.79 -6.69 -1.26
CA ASP A 105 5.85 -5.69 -0.20
C ASP A 105 4.47 -5.47 0.43
N ARG A 106 3.42 -5.41 -0.39
CA ARG A 106 2.04 -5.30 0.09
C ARG A 106 1.64 -6.49 0.98
N VAL A 107 2.01 -7.71 0.59
CA VAL A 107 1.77 -8.92 1.40
C VAL A 107 2.56 -8.86 2.70
N ALA A 108 3.84 -8.46 2.65
CA ALA A 108 4.70 -8.33 3.82
C ALA A 108 4.16 -7.30 4.82
N VAL A 109 3.70 -6.14 4.35
CA VAL A 109 3.09 -5.10 5.19
C VAL A 109 1.81 -5.61 5.85
N ARG A 110 0.95 -6.35 5.12
CA ARG A 110 -0.26 -6.96 5.70
C ARG A 110 0.09 -7.96 6.80
N ALA A 111 1.09 -8.81 6.58
CA ALA A 111 1.56 -9.75 7.60
C ALA A 111 2.08 -9.02 8.84
N LYS A 112 2.86 -7.94 8.67
CA LYS A 112 3.36 -7.13 9.78
C LYS A 112 2.24 -6.47 10.57
N ILE A 113 1.22 -5.95 9.90
CA ILE A 113 0.03 -5.39 10.56
C ILE A 113 -0.65 -6.44 11.43
N GLU A 114 -0.80 -7.67 10.92
CA GLU A 114 -1.46 -8.74 11.66
C GLU A 114 -0.65 -9.17 12.89
N VAL A 115 0.66 -9.29 12.76
CA VAL A 115 1.57 -9.55 13.89
C VAL A 115 1.43 -8.45 14.96
N LEU A 116 1.55 -7.18 14.58
CA LEU A 116 1.46 -6.06 15.51
C LEU A 116 0.09 -5.95 16.19
N LYS A 117 -0.99 -6.33 15.50
CA LYS A 117 -2.32 -6.43 16.12
C LYS A 117 -2.35 -7.49 17.20
N SER A 118 -1.83 -8.69 16.91
CA SER A 118 -1.79 -9.79 17.89
C SER A 118 -0.93 -9.43 19.11
N GLU A 119 0.20 -8.77 18.89
CA GLU A 119 1.08 -8.29 19.94
C GLU A 119 0.40 -7.23 20.81
N ARG A 120 -0.28 -6.24 20.19
CA ARG A 120 -1.05 -5.23 20.93
C ARG A 120 -2.11 -5.87 21.82
N LEU A 121 -2.83 -6.87 21.31
CA LEU A 121 -3.85 -7.59 22.08
C LEU A 121 -3.23 -8.36 23.27
N ALA A 122 -2.05 -8.94 23.10
CA ALA A 122 -1.33 -9.61 24.18
C ALA A 122 -0.95 -8.63 25.30
N TYR A 123 -0.38 -7.47 24.95
CA TYR A 123 -0.04 -6.43 25.92
C TYR A 123 -1.27 -5.86 26.64
N GLU A 124 -2.37 -5.66 25.91
CA GLU A 124 -3.61 -5.18 26.50
C GLU A 124 -4.17 -6.18 27.52
N GLN A 125 -4.14 -7.47 27.18
CA GLN A 125 -4.56 -8.56 28.06
C GLN A 125 -3.68 -8.65 29.32
N GLU A 126 -2.36 -8.57 29.18
CA GLU A 126 -1.42 -8.54 30.31
C GLU A 126 -1.68 -7.31 31.21
N GLY A 127 -1.96 -6.16 30.60
CA GLY A 127 -2.32 -4.95 31.32
C GLY A 127 -3.60 -5.13 32.15
N ILE A 128 -4.61 -5.84 31.64
CA ILE A 128 -5.82 -6.17 32.41
C ILE A 128 -5.48 -7.10 33.58
N GLN A 129 -4.73 -8.18 33.32
CA GLN A 129 -4.34 -9.13 34.37
C GLN A 129 -3.54 -8.47 35.49
N THR A 130 -2.62 -7.58 35.15
CA THR A 130 -1.81 -6.84 36.12
C THR A 130 -2.67 -5.93 36.99
N ARG A 131 -3.63 -5.21 36.40
CA ARG A 131 -4.56 -4.36 37.15
C ARG A 131 -5.45 -5.18 38.08
N GLU A 132 -5.93 -6.34 37.65
CA GLU A 132 -6.69 -7.24 38.52
C GLU A 132 -5.84 -7.77 39.68
N ALA A 133 -4.60 -8.20 39.41
CA ALA A 133 -3.69 -8.68 40.44
C ALA A 133 -3.39 -7.59 41.48
N LEU A 134 -3.17 -6.34 41.01
CA LEU A 134 -2.99 -5.18 41.88
C LEU A 134 -4.24 -4.89 42.73
N ALA A 135 -5.43 -4.89 42.13
CA ALA A 135 -6.67 -4.67 42.88
C ALA A 135 -6.88 -5.75 43.97
N ARG A 136 -6.53 -7.01 43.67
CA ARG A 136 -6.58 -8.11 44.65
C ARG A 136 -5.55 -7.92 45.77
N SER A 137 -4.32 -7.52 45.45
CA SER A 137 -3.29 -7.30 46.47
C SER A 137 -3.63 -6.10 47.36
N GLU A 138 -4.13 -5.00 46.79
CA GLU A 138 -4.61 -3.84 47.55
C GLU A 138 -5.75 -4.20 48.50
N ALA A 139 -6.72 -4.98 48.04
CA ALA A 139 -7.80 -5.48 48.88
C ALA A 139 -7.28 -6.35 50.04
N CYS A 140 -6.28 -7.20 49.77
CA CYS A 140 -5.63 -8.02 50.79
C CYS A 140 -4.90 -7.15 51.83
N CYS A 141 -4.13 -6.15 51.39
CA CYS A 141 -3.44 -5.21 52.27
C CYS A 141 -4.44 -4.49 53.19
N ARG A 142 -5.52 -3.93 52.63
CA ARG A 142 -6.56 -3.26 53.42
C ARG A 142 -7.21 -4.19 54.46
N ALA A 143 -7.45 -5.45 54.10
CA ALA A 143 -7.99 -6.43 55.03
C ALA A 143 -7.02 -6.76 56.17
N LEU A 144 -5.72 -6.84 55.87
CA LEU A 144 -4.68 -7.05 56.88
C LEU A 144 -4.54 -5.86 57.81
N GLU A 145 -4.54 -4.63 57.28
CA GLU A 145 -4.53 -3.40 58.06
C GLU A 145 -5.71 -3.33 59.03
N ALA A 146 -6.92 -3.65 58.55
CA ALA A 146 -8.11 -3.70 59.39
C ALA A 146 -7.96 -4.72 60.54
N ARG A 147 -7.40 -5.91 60.26
CA ARG A 147 -7.14 -6.93 61.29
C ARG A 147 -6.12 -6.46 62.31
N VAL A 148 -5.05 -5.80 61.88
CA VAL A 148 -4.04 -5.22 62.77
C VAL A 148 -4.69 -4.19 63.69
N ALA A 149 -5.48 -3.26 63.14
CA ALA A 149 -6.18 -2.26 63.94
C ALA A 149 -7.11 -2.87 65.02
N VAL A 150 -7.82 -3.95 64.69
CA VAL A 150 -8.65 -4.69 65.66
C VAL A 150 -7.80 -5.30 66.77
N LEU A 151 -6.68 -5.94 66.44
CA LEU A 151 -5.77 -6.56 67.41
C LEU A 151 -5.12 -5.51 68.31
N GLU A 152 -4.66 -4.40 67.76
CA GLU A 152 -4.10 -3.28 68.54
C GLU A 152 -5.14 -2.72 69.52
N THR A 153 -6.37 -2.52 69.07
CA THR A 153 -7.46 -2.06 69.93
C THR A 153 -7.72 -3.04 71.07
N ARG A 154 -7.70 -4.35 70.78
CA ARG A 154 -7.87 -5.40 71.79
C ARG A 154 -6.70 -5.41 72.78
N ALA A 155 -5.47 -5.28 72.30
CA ALA A 155 -4.28 -5.23 73.14
C ALA A 155 -4.35 -4.05 74.12
N ARG A 156 -4.63 -2.84 73.61
CA ARG A 156 -4.81 -1.64 74.45
C ARG A 156 -5.89 -1.85 75.52
N ARG A 157 -7.04 -2.42 75.16
CA ARG A 157 -8.12 -2.69 76.14
C ARG A 157 -7.67 -3.62 77.27
N LEU A 158 -6.91 -4.67 76.93
CA LEU A 158 -6.38 -5.62 77.91
C LEU A 158 -5.30 -4.98 78.81
N GLU A 159 -4.51 -4.05 78.28
CA GLU A 159 -3.55 -3.27 79.07
C GLU A 159 -4.25 -2.40 80.12
N TRP A 160 -5.36 -1.74 79.77
CA TRP A 160 -6.14 -0.93 80.71
C TRP A 160 -6.93 -1.74 81.76
N GLN A 161 -7.08 -3.06 81.57
CA GLN A 161 -7.75 -3.95 82.51
C GLN A 161 -6.78 -4.62 83.51
N ARG A 162 -5.48 -4.40 83.35
CA ARG A 162 -4.41 -4.98 84.18
C ARG A 162 -4.01 -4.02 85.30
#